data_AF-A0A4Y2N3Z4-F1
#
_entry.id   AF-A0A4Y2N3Z4-F1
#
_cell.length_a   1.000
_cell.length_b   1.000
_cell.length_c   1.000
_cell.angle_alpha   90.00
_cell.angle_beta   90.00
_cell.angle_gamma   90.00
#
_symmetry.space_group_name_H-M   'P 1'
#
loop_
_entity.id
_entity.type
_entity.pdbx_description
1 polymer ?
#
loop_
_entity_poly.entity_id
_entity_poly.type
_entity_poly.pdbx_seq_one_letter_code
_entity_poly.pdbx_strand_id
1 'polypeptide(L)'
;MNMREVRNEEKKNKDLPVLLFDLQNVISVPHVNISSLFYLRKLNVYNLTACYTPTKQVYCALWSENLSGRAGNDIASGFHKILTVLTEKNDINELITWSDSRVPQNRNSIISNSVLHFLKDNPQVKSVILKYSLPGHSCVQEVDSVHSNIEKAMDKIDFYSPI
;
A
#
# COMPACT_ATOMS: atom_id res chain seq x y z
N MET A 1 -11.85 -23.31 7.18
CA MET A 1 -11.43 -22.23 8.09
C MET A 1 -11.60 -20.91 7.36
N ASN A 2 -12.31 -19.93 7.92
CA ASN A 2 -12.59 -18.67 7.24
C ASN A 2 -11.32 -17.80 7.24
N MET A 3 -10.87 -17.25 6.11
CA MET A 3 -9.62 -16.46 6.08
C MET A 3 -9.66 -15.21 6.98
N ARG A 4 -10.87 -14.70 7.27
CA ARG A 4 -11.04 -13.63 8.25
C ARG A 4 -10.70 -14.08 9.67
N GLU A 5 -10.96 -15.34 10.02
CA GLU A 5 -10.61 -15.92 11.33
C GLU A 5 -9.09 -16.06 11.44
N VAL A 6 -8.44 -16.61 10.41
CA VAL A 6 -6.97 -16.73 10.35
C VAL A 6 -6.29 -15.37 10.54
N ARG A 7 -6.75 -14.34 9.83
CA ARG A 7 -6.22 -12.98 10.02
C ARG A 7 -6.50 -12.44 11.42
N ASN A 8 -7.69 -12.66 11.96
CA ASN A 8 -8.03 -12.18 13.31
C ASN A 8 -7.20 -12.88 14.40
N GLU A 9 -6.84 -14.13 14.20
CA GLU A 9 -5.91 -14.87 15.06
C GLU A 9 -4.49 -14.30 14.94
N GLU A 10 -4.01 -14.06 13.72
CA GLU A 10 -2.71 -13.42 13.47
C GLU A 10 -2.64 -12.03 14.09
N LYS A 11 -3.73 -11.26 14.05
CA LYS A 11 -3.83 -9.93 14.65
C LYS A 11 -3.85 -9.97 16.19
N LYS A 12 -4.35 -11.05 16.80
CA LYS A 12 -4.36 -11.20 18.27
C LYS A 12 -2.95 -11.46 18.82
N ASN A 13 -2.09 -12.09 18.02
CA ASN A 13 -0.67 -12.24 18.33
C ASN A 13 0.06 -10.91 18.07
N LYS A 14 0.27 -10.14 19.13
CA LYS A 14 0.95 -8.84 19.06
C LYS A 14 2.38 -8.93 18.52
N ASP A 15 2.99 -10.10 18.62
CA ASP A 15 4.37 -10.36 18.18
C ASP A 15 4.47 -10.75 16.71
N LEU A 16 3.35 -10.96 16.00
CA LEU A 16 3.39 -11.28 14.56
C LEU A 16 3.44 -9.98 13.74
N PRO A 17 4.55 -9.71 13.03
CA PRO A 17 4.69 -8.57 12.14
C PRO A 17 3.84 -8.76 10.88
N VAL A 18 2.63 -8.20 10.91
CA VAL A 18 1.68 -8.25 9.81
C VAL A 18 1.59 -6.89 9.12
N LEU A 19 1.89 -6.86 7.82
CA LEU A 19 1.79 -5.68 6.96
C LEU A 19 0.63 -5.85 5.97
N LEU A 20 -0.34 -4.94 6.00
CA LEU A 20 -1.41 -4.90 5.00
C LEU A 20 -1.09 -3.83 3.98
N PHE A 21 -1.29 -4.07 2.69
CA PHE A 21 -1.08 -3.03 1.69
C PHE A 21 -2.13 -3.06 0.60
N ASP A 22 -2.46 -1.88 0.10
CA ASP A 22 -3.32 -1.68 -1.06
C ASP A 22 -3.03 -0.37 -1.78
N LEU A 23 -3.38 -0.32 -3.05
CA LEU A 23 -3.20 0.83 -3.91
C LEU A 23 -4.49 1.65 -3.95
N GLN A 24 -4.43 2.89 -3.46
CA GLN A 24 -5.58 3.79 -3.46
C GLN A 24 -6.08 4.08 -4.89
N ASN A 25 -7.32 4.56 -4.99
CA ASN A 25 -7.80 5.13 -6.24
C ASN A 25 -6.90 6.29 -6.69
N VAL A 26 -6.88 6.55 -8.00
CA VAL A 26 -6.04 7.60 -8.58
C VAL A 26 -6.49 8.96 -8.04
N ILE A 27 -5.54 9.70 -7.48
CA ILE A 27 -5.76 11.05 -6.98
C ILE A 27 -5.48 12.01 -8.15
N SER A 28 -6.49 12.72 -8.61
CA SER A 28 -6.33 13.72 -9.67
C SER A 28 -6.17 15.11 -9.06
N VAL A 29 -5.14 15.85 -9.48
CA VAL A 29 -4.86 17.22 -9.03
C VAL A 29 -4.85 18.19 -10.22
N PRO A 30 -5.27 19.46 -10.07
CA PRO A 30 -5.76 20.10 -8.84
C PRO A 30 -7.14 19.59 -8.40
N HIS A 31 -7.36 19.56 -7.09
CA HIS A 31 -8.63 19.16 -6.47
C HIS A 31 -9.27 20.39 -5.81
N VAL A 32 -10.24 20.98 -6.51
CA VAL A 32 -10.89 22.23 -6.11
C VAL A 32 -12.30 22.24 -6.69
N ASN A 33 -13.27 22.75 -5.93
CA ASN A 33 -14.68 22.70 -6.30
C ASN A 33 -15.13 23.90 -7.15
N ILE A 34 -14.42 24.17 -8.27
CA ILE A 34 -14.73 25.27 -9.20
C ILE A 34 -14.92 24.71 -10.62
N SER A 35 -16.00 25.11 -11.31
CA SER A 35 -16.35 24.55 -12.62
C SER A 35 -15.30 24.80 -13.71
N SER A 36 -14.52 25.88 -13.62
CA SER A 36 -13.47 26.20 -14.60
C SER A 36 -12.32 25.19 -14.61
N LEU A 37 -12.04 24.53 -13.47
CA LEU A 37 -10.99 23.52 -13.36
C LEU A 37 -11.36 22.18 -13.99
N PHE A 38 -12.63 22.00 -14.35
CA PHE A 38 -13.07 20.83 -15.12
C PHE A 38 -12.34 20.71 -16.46
N TYR A 39 -11.98 21.84 -17.08
CA TYR A 39 -11.33 21.89 -18.39
C TYR A 39 -9.80 21.88 -18.33
N LEU A 40 -9.21 21.99 -17.14
CA LEU A 40 -7.76 21.91 -17.01
C LEU A 40 -7.28 20.47 -17.05
N ARG A 41 -6.06 20.28 -17.57
CA ARG A 41 -5.38 19.00 -17.52
C ARG A 41 -5.13 18.63 -16.06
N LYS A 42 -5.62 17.47 -15.65
CA LYS A 42 -5.38 16.92 -14.32
C LYS A 42 -4.11 16.07 -14.32
N LEU A 43 -3.28 16.26 -13.32
CA LEU A 43 -2.12 15.43 -13.02
C LEU A 43 -2.57 14.26 -12.15
N ASN A 44 -2.19 13.05 -12.53
CA ASN A 44 -2.46 11.86 -11.71
C ASN A 44 -1.37 11.63 -10.67
N VAL A 45 -1.80 11.41 -9.44
CA VAL A 45 -0.98 11.02 -8.29
C VAL A 45 -1.45 9.66 -7.81
N TYR A 46 -0.49 8.78 -7.56
CA TYR A 46 -0.71 7.43 -7.09
C TYR A 46 -0.23 7.30 -5.65
N ASN A 47 -0.99 6.56 -4.83
CA ASN A 47 -0.68 6.33 -3.43
C ASN A 47 -0.75 4.84 -3.10
N LEU A 48 0.41 4.21 -2.90
CA LEU A 48 0.48 2.85 -2.34
C LEU A 48 0.55 2.96 -0.82
N THR A 49 -0.47 2.44 -0.14
CA THR A 49 -0.59 2.54 1.31
C THR A 49 -0.32 1.18 1.94
N ALA A 50 0.43 1.17 3.04
CA ALA A 50 0.63 -0.01 3.87
C ALA A 50 0.39 0.30 5.34
N CYS A 51 -0.31 -0.60 6.04
CA CYS A 51 -0.57 -0.53 7.47
C CYS A 51 0.19 -1.66 8.17
N TYR A 52 1.08 -1.29 9.08
CA TYR A 52 1.78 -2.23 9.94
C TYR A 52 0.96 -2.47 11.21
N THR A 53 0.46 -3.70 11.38
CA THR A 53 -0.54 -4.04 12.39
C THR A 53 -0.04 -3.90 13.84
N PRO A 54 1.20 -4.33 14.19
CA PRO A 54 1.66 -4.29 15.58
C PRO A 54 1.71 -2.88 16.17
N THR A 55 2.25 -1.91 15.42
CA THR A 55 2.37 -0.51 15.88
C THR A 55 1.24 0.38 15.36
N LYS A 56 0.37 -0.14 14.48
CA LYS A 56 -0.65 0.60 13.71
C LYS A 56 -0.06 1.75 12.89
N GLN A 57 1.22 1.67 12.52
CA GLN A 57 1.86 2.69 11.71
C GLN A 57 1.43 2.54 10.24
N VAL A 58 1.13 3.68 9.62
CA VAL A 58 0.74 3.78 8.21
C VAL A 58 1.90 4.32 7.41
N TYR A 59 2.16 3.71 6.27
CA TYR A 59 3.16 4.11 5.29
C TYR A 59 2.45 4.46 3.98
N CYS A 60 2.76 5.61 3.41
CA CYS A 60 2.22 6.04 2.12
C CYS A 60 3.40 6.29 1.17
N ALA A 61 3.48 5.52 0.09
CA ALA A 61 4.39 5.77 -1.01
C ALA A 61 3.61 6.54 -2.09
N LEU A 62 3.95 7.82 -2.26
CA LEU A 62 3.31 8.74 -3.19
C LEU A 62 4.23 8.99 -4.39
N TRP A 63 3.66 8.96 -5.59
CA TRP A 63 4.35 9.38 -6.81
C TRP A 63 3.36 9.93 -7.83
N SER A 64 3.83 10.83 -8.71
CA SER A 64 3.03 11.41 -9.79
C SER A 64 3.27 10.69 -11.12
N GLU A 65 2.33 10.79 -12.05
CA GLU A 65 2.48 10.26 -13.42
C GLU A 65 3.69 10.81 -14.19
N ASN A 66 4.20 11.99 -13.80
CA ASN A 66 5.44 12.56 -14.37
C ASN A 66 6.70 11.80 -13.96
N LEU A 67 6.69 11.12 -12.81
CA LEU A 67 7.83 10.35 -12.31
C LEU A 67 7.79 8.94 -12.88
N SER A 68 6.64 8.28 -12.73
CA SER A 68 6.41 6.97 -13.30
C SER A 68 4.92 6.67 -13.40
N GLY A 69 4.60 5.62 -14.17
CA GLY A 69 3.24 5.17 -14.37
C GLY A 69 2.67 4.40 -13.18
N ARG A 70 1.66 3.59 -13.48
CA ARG A 70 0.98 2.68 -12.54
C ARG A 70 1.18 1.21 -12.95
N ALA A 71 2.30 0.89 -13.58
CA ALA A 71 2.62 -0.46 -14.00
C ALA A 71 3.10 -1.31 -12.81
N GLY A 72 3.21 -2.63 -13.01
CA GLY A 72 3.63 -3.55 -11.96
C GLY A 72 5.00 -3.21 -11.37
N ASN A 73 5.95 -2.71 -12.17
CA ASN A 73 7.27 -2.29 -11.70
C ASN A 73 7.20 -1.06 -10.78
N ASP A 74 6.30 -0.13 -11.07
CA ASP A 74 6.14 1.10 -10.27
C ASP A 74 5.59 0.76 -8.89
N ILE A 75 4.57 -0.09 -8.86
CA ILE A 75 3.96 -0.60 -7.63
C ILE A 75 4.98 -1.42 -6.83
N ALA A 76 5.73 -2.29 -7.50
CA ALA A 76 6.78 -3.09 -6.87
C ALA A 76 7.89 -2.23 -6.26
N SER A 77 8.35 -1.20 -6.96
CA SER A 77 9.33 -0.24 -6.44
C SER A 77 8.80 0.49 -5.19
N GLY A 78 7.54 0.95 -5.24
CA GLY A 78 6.88 1.54 -4.07
C GLY A 78 6.80 0.58 -2.89
N PHE A 79 6.45 -0.68 -3.15
CA PHE A 79 6.35 -1.72 -2.13
C PHE A 79 7.71 -2.06 -1.52
N HIS A 80 8.75 -2.23 -2.34
CA HIS A 80 10.13 -2.43 -1.89
C HIS A 80 10.60 -1.28 -0.99
N LYS A 81 10.28 -0.03 -1.36
CA LYS A 81 10.64 1.14 -0.54
C LYS A 81 9.93 1.13 0.82
N ILE A 82 8.65 0.76 0.85
CA ILE A 82 7.91 0.59 2.11
C ILE A 82 8.56 -0.48 3.00
N LEU A 83 8.91 -1.64 2.43
CA LEU A 83 9.56 -2.73 3.17
C LEU A 83 10.93 -2.33 3.74
N THR A 84 11.70 -1.57 2.98
CA THR A 84 13.01 -1.05 3.41
C THR A 84 12.84 -0.09 4.59
N VAL A 85 11.95 0.89 4.48
CA VAL A 85 11.69 1.84 5.58
C VAL A 85 11.11 1.14 6.82
N LEU A 86 10.31 0.08 6.62
CA LEU A 86 9.75 -0.71 7.72
C LEU A 86 10.84 -1.43 8.50
N THR A 87 11.80 -2.04 7.81
CA THR A 87 12.93 -2.79 8.41
C THR A 87 14.00 -1.90 9.02
N GLU A 88 14.20 -0.69 8.50
CA GLU A 88 15.07 0.31 9.15
C GLU A 88 14.52 0.74 10.53
N LYS A 89 13.19 0.75 10.68
CA LYS A 89 12.51 1.23 11.90
C LYS A 89 12.19 0.13 12.91
N ASN A 90 12.14 -1.12 12.48
CA ASN A 90 11.71 -2.25 13.30
C ASN A 90 12.63 -3.44 13.05
N ASP A 91 13.05 -4.11 14.11
CA ASP A 91 13.81 -5.36 14.00
C ASP A 91 12.85 -6.51 13.66
N ILE A 92 12.79 -6.88 12.38
CA ILE A 92 11.84 -7.86 11.83
C ILE A 92 12.61 -9.03 11.22
N ASN A 93 12.45 -10.22 11.81
CA ASN A 93 13.05 -11.46 11.29
C ASN A 93 12.16 -12.18 10.27
N GLU A 94 10.85 -12.16 10.48
CA GLU A 94 9.86 -12.80 9.61
C GLU A 94 8.77 -11.77 9.33
N LEU A 95 8.18 -11.73 8.15
CA LEU A 95 7.14 -10.76 7.82
C LEU A 95 5.98 -11.46 7.11
N ILE A 96 4.76 -11.17 7.53
CA ILE A 96 3.55 -11.61 6.81
C ILE A 96 2.92 -10.40 6.16
N THR A 97 2.70 -10.47 4.85
CA THR A 97 2.03 -9.39 4.11
C THR A 97 0.66 -9.85 3.63
N TRP A 98 -0.36 -9.00 3.77
CA TRP A 98 -1.71 -9.22 3.27
C TRP A 98 -2.06 -8.17 2.21
N SER A 99 -2.58 -8.63 1.07
CA SER A 99 -3.11 -7.76 0.02
C SER A 99 -4.41 -8.31 -0.58
N ASP A 100 -5.02 -7.55 -1.48
CA ASP A 100 -6.05 -8.10 -2.36
C ASP A 100 -5.44 -9.07 -3.40
N SER A 101 -6.30 -9.77 -4.14
CA SER A 101 -5.88 -10.74 -5.18
C SER A 101 -5.79 -10.14 -6.59
N ARG A 102 -5.72 -8.81 -6.76
CA ARG A 102 -5.67 -8.20 -8.11
C ARG A 102 -4.34 -8.52 -8.77
N VAL A 103 -4.39 -9.33 -9.83
CA VAL A 103 -3.20 -9.82 -10.54
C VAL A 103 -2.30 -8.69 -11.05
N PRO A 104 -2.79 -7.64 -11.74
CA PRO A 104 -1.90 -6.61 -12.28
C PRO A 104 -1.19 -5.76 -11.21
N GLN A 105 -1.72 -5.76 -9.99
CA GLN A 105 -1.25 -4.89 -8.90
C GLN A 105 -0.44 -5.67 -7.86
N ASN A 106 -1.04 -6.72 -7.30
CA ASN A 106 -0.56 -7.35 -6.08
C ASN A 106 -0.15 -8.82 -6.29
N ARG A 107 -0.94 -9.60 -7.03
CA ARG A 107 -0.70 -11.04 -7.22
C ARG A 107 -0.01 -11.35 -8.55
N ASN A 108 1.23 -10.90 -8.70
CA ASN A 108 2.06 -11.15 -9.88
C ASN A 108 3.53 -11.45 -9.54
N SER A 109 4.28 -11.93 -10.53
CA SER A 109 5.70 -12.27 -10.40
C SER A 109 6.60 -11.06 -10.12
N ILE A 110 6.20 -9.85 -10.52
CA ILE A 110 6.99 -8.63 -10.31
C ILE A 110 7.05 -8.31 -8.82
N ILE A 111 5.92 -8.37 -8.11
CA ILE A 111 5.86 -8.21 -6.64
C ILE A 111 6.68 -9.28 -5.94
N SER A 112 6.55 -10.55 -6.35
CA SER A 112 7.36 -11.63 -5.77
C SER A 112 8.86 -11.43 -5.99
N ASN A 113 9.27 -11.00 -7.19
CA ASN A 113 10.67 -10.71 -7.49
C ASN A 113 11.19 -9.49 -6.70
N SER A 114 10.35 -8.48 -6.49
CA SER A 114 10.66 -7.32 -5.65
C SER A 114 10.92 -7.70 -4.19
N VAL A 115 10.19 -8.68 -3.67
CA VAL A 115 10.38 -9.21 -2.31
C VAL A 115 11.67 -10.04 -2.23
N LEU A 116 11.97 -10.84 -3.26
CA LEU A 116 13.25 -11.55 -3.33
C LEU A 116 14.44 -10.58 -3.38
N HIS A 117 14.33 -9.50 -4.14
CA HIS A 117 15.34 -8.44 -4.17
C HIS A 117 15.49 -7.78 -2.79
N PHE A 118 14.37 -7.47 -2.13
CA PHE A 118 14.37 -6.93 -0.78
C PHE A 118 15.07 -7.85 0.24
N LEU A 119 14.80 -9.16 0.20
CA LEU A 119 15.46 -10.15 1.07
C LEU A 119 16.97 -10.23 0.84
N LYS A 120 17.41 -10.05 -0.41
CA LYS A 120 18.84 -10.01 -0.74
C LYS A 120 19.53 -8.78 -0.13
N ASP A 121 18.85 -7.64 -0.15
CA ASP A 121 19.38 -6.37 0.38
C ASP A 121 19.31 -6.32 1.92
N ASN A 122 18.42 -7.11 2.53
CA ASN A 122 18.11 -7.09 3.96
C ASN A 122 18.27 -8.49 4.57
N PRO A 123 19.50 -8.99 4.77
CA PRO A 123 19.76 -10.36 5.25
C PRO A 123 19.25 -10.64 6.68
N GLN A 124 18.90 -9.60 7.45
CA GLN A 124 18.25 -9.72 8.74
C GLN A 124 16.84 -10.33 8.64
N VAL A 125 16.14 -10.10 7.52
CA VAL A 125 14.82 -10.68 7.27
C VAL A 125 15.02 -12.07 6.69
N LYS A 126 14.59 -13.10 7.42
CA LYS A 126 14.74 -14.50 7.02
C LYS A 126 13.63 -14.94 6.07
N SER A 127 12.41 -14.45 6.26
CA SER A 127 11.27 -14.86 5.45
C SER A 127 10.22 -13.77 5.30
N VAL A 128 9.60 -13.74 4.12
CA VAL A 128 8.42 -12.91 3.84
C VAL A 128 7.35 -13.81 3.26
N ILE A 129 6.17 -13.84 3.87
CA ILE A 129 5.02 -14.63 3.44
C ILE A 129 4.00 -13.71 2.79
N LEU A 130 3.77 -13.89 1.49
CA LEU A 130 2.76 -13.15 0.73
C LEU A 130 1.41 -13.86 0.80
N LYS A 131 0.44 -13.26 1.50
CA LYS A 131 -0.94 -13.74 1.61
C LYS A 131 -1.90 -12.85 0.83
N TYR A 132 -2.85 -13.46 0.14
CA TYR A 132 -3.80 -12.76 -0.72
C TYR A 132 -5.24 -13.02 -0.24
N SER A 133 -6.05 -11.97 -0.24
CA SER A 133 -7.46 -12.05 0.15
C SER A 133 -8.30 -12.80 -0.88
N LEU A 134 -9.25 -13.62 -0.44
CA LEU A 134 -10.21 -14.28 -1.32
C LEU A 134 -11.30 -13.27 -1.70
N PRO A 135 -11.87 -13.38 -2.92
CA PRO A 135 -13.03 -12.59 -3.32
C PRO A 135 -14.16 -12.67 -2.27
N GLY A 136 -14.77 -11.53 -1.92
CA GLY A 136 -15.83 -11.44 -0.90
C GLY A 136 -15.34 -11.34 0.55
N HIS A 137 -14.06 -11.58 0.82
CA HIS A 137 -13.45 -11.49 2.15
C HIS A 137 -12.28 -10.50 2.15
N SER A 138 -12.57 -9.18 2.13
CA SER A 138 -11.52 -8.17 2.25
C SER A 138 -10.80 -8.33 3.58
N CYS A 139 -9.54 -8.75 3.51
CA CYS A 139 -8.64 -8.83 4.64
C CYS A 139 -7.82 -7.54 4.78
N VAL A 140 -8.11 -6.49 4.01
CA VAL A 140 -7.28 -5.28 3.87
C VAL A 140 -7.98 -4.03 4.44
N GLN A 141 -8.99 -4.24 5.28
CA GLN A 141 -9.91 -3.20 5.77
C GLN A 141 -9.23 -2.05 6.53
N GLU A 142 -8.08 -2.26 7.19
CA GLU A 142 -7.35 -1.14 7.81
C GLU A 142 -6.86 -0.14 6.75
N VAL A 143 -6.40 -0.64 5.61
CA VAL A 143 -5.94 0.23 4.52
C VAL A 143 -7.12 0.94 3.87
N ASP A 144 -8.24 0.25 3.66
CA ASP A 144 -9.49 0.87 3.18
C ASP A 144 -9.96 2.02 4.10
N SER A 145 -9.82 1.83 5.42
CA SER A 145 -10.13 2.87 6.41
C SER A 145 -9.16 4.05 6.34
N VAL A 146 -7.88 3.82 6.03
CA VAL A 146 -6.90 4.89 5.81
C VAL A 146 -7.27 5.69 4.55
N HIS A 147 -7.56 5.02 3.43
CA HIS A 147 -7.98 5.68 2.19
C HIS A 147 -9.22 6.55 2.42
N SER A 148 -10.23 6.02 3.12
CA SER A 148 -11.44 6.77 3.46
C SER A 148 -11.15 8.04 4.28
N ASN A 149 -10.16 8.00 5.17
CA ASN A 149 -9.79 9.17 5.98
C ASN A 149 -8.98 10.18 5.17
N ILE A 150 -8.11 9.71 4.27
CA ILE A 150 -7.36 10.55 3.32
C ILE A 150 -8.35 11.29 2.42
N GLU A 151 -9.31 10.60 1.82
CA GLU A 151 -10.34 11.18 0.94
C GLU A 151 -11.17 12.23 1.68
N LYS A 152 -11.67 11.92 2.88
CA LYS A 152 -12.40 12.90 3.72
C LYS A 152 -11.59 14.14 4.10
N ALA A 153 -10.27 14.01 4.20
CA ALA A 153 -9.40 15.16 4.47
C ALA A 153 -9.20 15.99 3.20
N MET A 154 -9.00 15.32 2.05
CA MET A 154 -8.87 15.95 0.73
C MET A 154 -10.14 16.71 0.33
N ASP A 155 -11.33 16.19 0.62
CA ASP A 155 -12.61 16.84 0.31
C ASP A 155 -12.80 18.20 1.01
N LYS A 156 -12.07 18.43 2.10
CA LYS A 156 -12.16 19.67 2.90
C LYS A 156 -11.13 20.72 2.52
N ILE A 157 -10.19 20.37 1.64
CA ILE A 157 -9.03 21.20 1.34
C ILE A 157 -8.93 21.35 -0.17
N ASP A 158 -8.85 22.59 -0.63
CA ASP A 158 -8.45 22.88 -2.00
C ASP A 158 -6.93 22.72 -2.10
N PHE A 159 -6.45 21.85 -2.98
CA PHE A 159 -5.03 21.70 -3.23
C PHE A 159 -4.71 21.70 -4.73
N TYR A 160 -3.68 22.48 -5.06
CA TYR A 160 -3.28 22.78 -6.42
C TYR A 160 -2.09 21.91 -6.85
N SER A 161 -1.97 21.68 -8.15
CA SER A 161 -0.71 21.18 -8.71
C SER A 161 0.37 22.25 -8.48
N PRO A 162 1.55 21.91 -7.93
CA PRO A 162 2.68 22.84 -7.85
C PRO A 162 3.36 23.05 -9.22
N ILE A 163 2.95 22.27 -10.23
CA ILE A 163 3.36 22.35 -11.63
C ILE A 163 2.29 23.07 -12.43
#